data_AF-B7CAX7-F1
#
_entry.id   AF-B7CAX7-F1
#
_cell.length_a   1.000
_cell.length_b   1.000
_cell.length_c   1.000
_cell.angle_alpha   90.00
_cell.angle_beta   90.00
_cell.angle_gamma   90.00
#
_symmetry.space_group_name_H-M   'P 1'
#
loop_
_entity.id
_entity.type
_entity.pdbx_description
1 polymer ?
#
loop_
_entity_poly.entity_id
_entity_poly.type
_entity_poly.pdbx_seq_one_letter_code
_entity_poly.pdbx_strand_id
1 'polypeptide(L)'
;MEKFKNVYYQEMIKERERLIRYIQNFEKLEKVEDRSAEEWTERPNPVVRYQLYMDYLAALLKVMRNKYNEEYVWGNKKLSDLE
;
A
#
# COMPACT_ATOMS: atom_id res chain seq x y z
N MET A 1 8.09 -6.16 -7.80
CA MET A 1 9.09 -5.68 -6.81
C MET A 1 10.13 -4.77 -7.46
N GLU A 2 10.63 -5.10 -8.65
CA GLU A 2 11.60 -4.29 -9.41
C GLU A 2 11.19 -2.83 -9.63
N LYS A 3 9.89 -2.58 -9.81
CA LYS A 3 9.34 -1.22 -9.96
C LYS A 3 9.72 -0.25 -8.85
N PHE A 4 10.08 -0.73 -7.66
CA PHE A 4 10.42 0.11 -6.51
C PHE A 4 11.92 0.26 -6.25
N LYS A 5 12.80 -0.41 -7.01
CA LYS A 5 14.26 -0.29 -6.83
C LYS A 5 14.74 1.15 -6.98
N ASN A 6 14.16 1.90 -7.93
CA ASN A 6 14.58 3.26 -8.28
C ASN A 6 13.57 4.35 -7.89
N VAL A 7 12.51 3.99 -7.16
CA VAL A 7 11.42 4.91 -6.78
C VAL A 7 11.77 5.64 -5.50
N TYR A 8 11.43 6.92 -5.38
CA TYR A 8 11.72 7.70 -4.18
C TYR A 8 10.90 7.18 -2.98
N TYR A 9 11.46 7.26 -1.77
CA TYR A 9 10.78 6.77 -0.57
C TYR A 9 9.39 7.40 -0.35
N GLN A 10 9.23 8.69 -0.71
CA GLN A 10 7.95 9.40 -0.69
C GLN A 10 6.87 8.75 -1.58
N GLU A 11 7.24 8.25 -2.76
CA GLU A 11 6.28 7.60 -3.65
C GLU A 11 5.80 6.27 -3.06
N MET A 12 6.66 5.56 -2.33
CA MET A 12 6.27 4.37 -1.58
C MET A 12 5.31 4.70 -0.43
N ILE A 13 5.50 5.85 0.23
CA ILE A 13 4.55 6.35 1.26
C ILE A 13 3.16 6.59 0.65
N LYS A 14 3.09 7.29 -0.49
CA LYS A 14 1.82 7.54 -1.19
C LYS A 14 1.10 6.24 -1.56
N GLU A 15 1.84 5.28 -2.10
CA GLU A 15 1.28 3.98 -2.46
C GLU A 15 0.81 3.19 -1.22
N ARG A 16 1.59 3.19 -0.14
CA ARG A 16 1.22 2.57 1.14
C ARG A 16 -0.11 3.14 1.65
N GLU A 17 -0.26 4.46 1.66
CA GLU A 17 -1.48 5.12 2.11
C GLU A 17 -2.68 4.81 1.20
N ARG A 18 -2.48 4.75 -0.11
CA ARG A 18 -3.51 4.33 -1.06
C ARG A 18 -4.01 2.92 -0.74
N LEU A 19 -3.11 1.98 -0.48
CA LEU A 19 -3.46 0.59 -0.14
C LEU A 19 -4.20 0.50 1.19
N ILE A 20 -3.70 1.18 2.23
CA ILE A 20 -4.35 1.22 3.56
C ILE A 20 -5.77 1.77 3.44
N ARG A 21 -5.98 2.88 2.72
CA ARG A 21 -7.31 3.47 2.52
C ARG A 21 -8.27 2.49 1.85
N TYR A 22 -7.82 1.77 0.83
CA TYR A 22 -8.66 0.78 0.16
C TYR A 22 -9.05 -0.37 1.11
N ILE A 23 -8.08 -0.95 1.80
CA ILE A 23 -8.27 -2.05 2.76
C ILE A 23 -9.29 -1.65 3.84
N GLN A 24 -9.10 -0.47 4.44
CA GLN A 24 -10.02 0.05 5.46
C GLN A 24 -11.43 0.30 4.93
N ASN A 25 -11.57 0.81 3.71
CA ASN A 25 -12.87 1.02 3.10
C ASN A 25 -13.60 -0.30 2.85
N PHE A 26 -12.88 -1.30 2.31
CA PHE A 26 -13.42 -2.63 2.11
C PHE A 26 -13.90 -3.25 3.44
N GLU A 27 -13.06 -3.23 4.49
CA GLU A 27 -13.43 -3.78 5.80
C GLU A 27 -14.64 -3.08 6.43
N LYS A 28 -14.81 -1.78 6.18
CA LYS A 28 -15.99 -1.03 6.64
C LYS A 28 -17.26 -1.50 5.93
N LEU A 29 -17.20 -1.69 4.61
CA LEU A 29 -18.35 -2.14 3.80
C LEU A 29 -18.69 -3.60 4.08
N GLU A 30 -17.69 -4.47 4.24
CA GLU A 30 -17.88 -5.88 4.56
C GLU A 30 -18.59 -6.07 5.91
N LYS A 31 -18.26 -5.24 6.92
CA LYS A 31 -18.92 -5.28 8.24
C LYS A 31 -20.42 -5.01 8.22
N VAL A 32 -20.88 -4.24 7.23
CA VAL A 32 -22.31 -3.90 7.06
C VAL A 32 -22.94 -4.73 5.94
N GLU A 33 -22.23 -5.72 5.40
CA GLU A 33 -22.62 -6.57 4.28
C GLU A 33 -23.08 -5.77 3.05
N ASP A 34 -22.55 -4.57 2.86
CA ASP A 34 -22.94 -3.68 1.77
C ASP A 34 -22.25 -4.09 0.47
N ARG A 35 -23.03 -4.74 -0.40
CA ARG A 35 -22.61 -5.17 -1.74
C ARG A 35 -23.29 -4.39 -2.86
N SER A 36 -23.82 -3.21 -2.56
CA SER A 36 -24.60 -2.40 -3.52
C SER A 36 -23.73 -1.66 -4.55
N ALA A 37 -22.44 -1.47 -4.25
CA ALA A 37 -21.52 -0.76 -5.13
C ALA A 37 -21.24 -1.53 -6.43
N GLU A 38 -21.14 -0.81 -7.55
CA GLU A 38 -20.88 -1.37 -8.89
C GLU A 38 -19.61 -2.23 -8.94
N GLU A 39 -18.63 -1.89 -8.10
CA GLU A 39 -17.37 -2.62 -7.96
C GLU A 39 -17.55 -4.12 -7.61
N TRP A 40 -18.69 -4.53 -7.04
CA TRP A 40 -19.01 -5.93 -6.77
C TRP A 40 -19.33 -6.75 -8.03
N THR A 41 -19.62 -6.06 -9.14
CA THR A 41 -19.84 -6.68 -10.46
C THR A 41 -18.58 -6.73 -11.31
N GLU A 42 -17.54 -5.97 -10.93
CA GLU A 42 -16.26 -5.94 -11.63
C GLU A 42 -15.40 -7.18 -11.34
N ARG A 43 -14.52 -7.51 -12.30
CA ARG A 43 -13.48 -8.52 -12.11
C ARG A 43 -12.08 -7.87 -12.08
N PRO A 44 -11.17 -8.29 -11.17
CA PRO A 44 -11.42 -9.23 -10.08
C PRO A 44 -12.39 -8.65 -9.03
N ASN A 45 -13.18 -9.54 -8.42
CA ASN A 45 -14.16 -9.17 -7.40
C ASN A 45 -13.46 -8.46 -6.21
N PRO A 46 -14.16 -7.56 -5.47
CA PRO A 46 -13.60 -6.82 -4.34
C PRO A 46 -12.88 -7.64 -3.27
N VAL A 47 -13.36 -8.84 -2.93
CA VAL A 47 -12.71 -9.78 -2.00
C VAL A 47 -11.34 -10.21 -2.53
N VAL A 48 -11.25 -10.53 -3.82
CA VAL A 48 -9.98 -10.91 -4.46
C VAL A 48 -9.04 -9.71 -4.50
N ARG A 49 -9.56 -8.51 -4.81
CA ARG A 49 -8.78 -7.26 -4.76
C ARG A 49 -8.25 -6.98 -3.36
N TYR A 50 -9.06 -7.17 -2.33
CA TYR A 50 -8.67 -7.00 -0.93
C TYR A 50 -7.50 -7.93 -0.58
N GLN A 51 -7.60 -9.22 -0.88
CA GLN A 51 -6.52 -10.19 -0.66
C GLN A 51 -5.23 -9.78 -1.38
N LEU A 52 -5.33 -9.45 -2.67
CA LEU A 52 -4.18 -9.00 -3.46
C LEU A 52 -3.55 -7.72 -2.91
N TYR A 53 -4.36 -6.77 -2.42
CA TYR A 53 -3.86 -5.52 -1.86
C TYR A 53 -3.21 -5.71 -0.49
N MET A 54 -3.67 -6.66 0.33
CA MET A 54 -2.97 -7.05 1.55
C MET A 54 -1.60 -7.65 1.24
N ASP A 55 -1.52 -8.60 0.31
CA ASP A 55 -0.25 -9.21 -0.11
C ASP A 55 0.70 -8.17 -0.68
N TYR A 56 0.15 -7.26 -1.48
CA TYR A 56 0.92 -6.18 -2.07
C TYR A 56 1.42 -5.18 -1.03
N LEU A 57 0.59 -4.81 -0.04
CA LEU A 57 1.00 -3.95 1.07
C LEU A 57 2.12 -4.62 1.88
N ALA A 58 2.01 -5.91 2.18
CA ALA A 58 3.05 -6.65 2.90
C ALA A 58 4.37 -6.66 2.11
N ALA A 59 4.32 -6.87 0.80
CA ALA A 59 5.49 -6.80 -0.07
C ALA A 59 6.09 -5.38 -0.11
N LEU A 60 5.25 -4.35 -0.22
CA LEU A 60 5.67 -2.95 -0.23
C LEU A 60 6.38 -2.57 1.07
N LEU A 61 5.82 -2.93 2.22
CA LEU A 61 6.41 -2.63 3.53
C LEU A 61 7.80 -3.28 3.71
N LYS A 62 8.01 -4.49 3.17
CA LYS A 62 9.34 -5.12 3.16
C LYS A 62 10.36 -4.30 2.37
N VAL A 63 9.99 -3.80 1.19
CA VAL A 63 10.85 -2.95 0.36
C VAL A 63 11.10 -1.61 1.03
N MET A 64 10.05 -0.96 1.54
CA MET A 64 10.16 0.29 2.27
C MET A 64 11.11 0.18 3.45
N ARG A 65 10.98 -0.86 4.28
CA ARG A 65 11.89 -1.09 5.41
C ARG A 65 13.36 -1.15 4.97
N ASN A 66 13.65 -1.90 3.90
CA ASN A 66 15.03 -2.01 3.40
C ASN A 66 15.55 -0.66 2.92
N LYS A 67 14.74 0.06 2.12
CA LYS A 67 15.11 1.39 1.61
C LYS A 67 15.26 2.42 2.73
N TYR A 68 14.40 2.36 3.75
CA TYR A 68 14.50 3.22 4.91
C TYR A 68 15.84 3.01 5.64
N ASN A 69 16.22 1.75 5.85
CA ASN A 69 17.50 1.43 6.47
C ASN A 69 18.68 1.94 5.64
N GLU A 70 18.66 1.71 4.33
CA GLU A 70 19.70 2.16 3.40
C GLU A 70 19.85 3.68 3.38
N GLU A 71 18.74 4.42 3.31
CA GLU A 71 18.77 5.86 3.09
C GLU A 71 18.84 6.69 4.37
N TYR A 72 18.20 6.25 5.45
CA TYR A 72 17.96 7.05 6.66
C TYR A 72 18.64 6.50 7.91
N VAL A 73 18.86 5.18 8.00
CA VAL A 73 19.53 4.58 9.18
C VAL A 73 21.03 4.50 8.96
N TRP A 74 21.46 4.01 7.80
CA TRP A 74 22.87 3.89 7.42
C TRP A 74 23.33 5.03 6.51
N GLY A 75 22.39 5.66 5.82
CA GLY A 75 22.63 6.83 5.00
C GLY A 75 22.57 8.13 5.80
N ASN A 76 22.69 9.25 5.07
CA ASN A 76 22.73 10.59 5.65
C ASN A 76 21.40 11.36 5.50
N LYS A 77 20.33 10.73 4.98
CA LYS A 77 19.03 11.40 4.82
C LYS A 77 18.28 11.42 6.14
N LYS A 78 17.43 12.43 6.34
CA LYS A 78 16.45 12.51 7.43
C LYS A 78 15.05 12.53 6.86
N LEU A 79 14.07 11.99 7.60
CA LEU A 79 12.67 12.05 7.18
C LEU A 79 12.15 13.49 7.05
N SER A 80 12.72 14.43 7.81
CA SER A 80 12.47 15.88 7.66
C SER A 80 12.86 16.41 6.28
N ASP A 81 13.76 15.73 5.56
CA ASP A 81 14.21 16.15 4.23
C ASP A 81 13.19 15.78 3.14
N LEU A 82 12.07 15.15 3.53
CA LEU A 82 10.96 14.80 2.65
C LEU A 82 9.82 15.83 2.68
N GLU A 83 9.94 16.93 3.43
CA GLU A 83 8.99 18.06 3.41
C GLU A 83 9.29 19.02 2.25
#